data_AF-A0A0D3C0I5-F1
#
_entry.id   AF-A0A0D3C0I5-F1
#
_cell.length_a   1.000
_cell.length_b   1.000
_cell.length_c   1.000
_cell.angle_alpha   90.00
_cell.angle_beta   90.00
_cell.angle_gamma   90.00
#
_symmetry.space_group_name_H-M   'P 1'
#
loop_
_entity.id
_entity.type
_entity.pdbx_description
1 polymer ?
#
loop_
_entity_poly.entity_id
_entity_poly.type
_entity_poly.pdbx_seq_one_letter_code
_entity_poly.pdbx_strand_id
1 'polypeptide(L)' 'MAELRFMLPVPARCNKCGNYMSEGTKFNSRVEQVTEETYLGIKIYRFYFKCTNCSAQLTIKTDPTNCGYLLFA' A
#
# COMPACT_ATOMS: atom_id res chain seq x y z
N MET A 1 12.83 6.80 5.04
CA MET A 1 11.36 6.76 4.89
C MET A 1 10.92 8.10 4.36
N ALA A 2 10.23 8.13 3.22
CA ALA A 2 9.71 9.37 2.64
C ALA A 2 8.20 9.44 2.79
N GLU A 3 7.64 10.64 2.85
CA GLU A 3 6.19 10.86 2.88
C GLU A 3 5.75 11.32 1.50
N LEU A 4 4.75 10.65 0.94
CA LEU A 4 4.22 10.97 -0.38
C LEU A 4 2.70 10.83 -0.42
N ARG A 5 2.08 11.53 -1.36
CA ARG A 5 0.65 11.41 -1.61
C ARG A 5 0.43 10.37 -2.70
N PHE A 6 -0.25 9.28 -2.36
CA PHE A 6 -0.50 8.15 -3.25
C PHE A 6 -2.00 7.97 -3.52
N MET A 7 -2.33 7.29 -4.60
CA MET A 7 -3.70 6.87 -4.93
C MET A 7 -3.79 5.36 -4.88
N LEU A 8 -4.86 4.81 -4.30
CA LEU A 8 -5.04 3.35 -4.27
C LEU A 8 -5.16 2.81 -5.70
N PRO A 9 -4.31 1.87 -6.13
CA PRO A 9 -4.35 1.29 -7.46
C PRO A 9 -5.39 0.15 -7.55
N VAL A 10 -5.84 -0.36 -6.41
CA VAL A 10 -6.85 -1.41 -6.29
C VAL A 10 -7.76 -1.08 -5.10
N PRO A 11 -9.05 -1.50 -5.11
CA PRO A 11 -9.91 -1.33 -3.95
C PRO A 11 -9.37 -2.13 -2.76
N ALA A 12 -9.39 -1.50 -1.58
CA ALA A 12 -8.91 -2.11 -0.34
C ALA A 12 -10.05 -2.23 0.68
N ARG A 13 -10.19 -3.40 1.30
CA ARG A 13 -11.08 -3.60 2.45
C ARG A 13 -10.25 -3.62 3.71
N CYS A 14 -10.60 -2.80 4.70
CA CYS A 14 -9.96 -2.85 6.01
C CYS A 14 -10.46 -4.06 6.81
N ASN A 15 -9.56 -4.90 7.32
CA ASN A 15 -9.94 -6.07 8.11
C ASN A 15 -10.46 -5.69 9.50
N LYS A 16 -10.05 -4.52 10.03
CA LYS A 16 -10.44 -4.08 11.38
C LYS A 16 -11.87 -3.54 11.48
N CYS A 17 -12.33 -2.78 10.48
CA CYS A 17 -13.66 -2.14 10.51
C CYS A 17 -14.57 -2.54 9.34
N GLY A 18 -14.07 -3.33 8.40
CA GLY A 18 -14.82 -3.73 7.21
C GLY A 18 -15.06 -2.62 6.19
N ASN A 19 -14.51 -1.41 6.40
CA ASN A 19 -14.66 -0.30 5.47
C ASN A 19 -13.97 -0.59 4.13
N TYR A 20 -14.64 -0.23 3.04
CA TYR A 20 -14.12 -0.35 1.69
C TYR A 20 -13.58 1.01 1.22
N MET A 21 -12.34 1.01 0.75
CA MET A 21 -11.68 2.14 0.11
C MET A 21 -11.62 1.86 -1.38
N SER A 22 -12.30 2.68 -2.17
CA SER A 22 -12.35 2.52 -3.62
C SER A 22 -11.00 2.82 -4.27
N GLU A 23 -10.79 2.26 -5.46
CA GLU A 23 -9.69 2.63 -6.34
C GLU A 23 -9.67 4.16 -6.57
N GLY A 24 -8.47 4.75 -6.64
CA GLY A 24 -8.28 6.19 -6.81
C GLY A 24 -8.38 7.02 -5.53
N THR A 25 -8.69 6.41 -4.38
CA THR A 25 -8.69 7.13 -3.09
C THR A 25 -7.30 7.69 -2.81
N LYS A 26 -7.20 9.01 -2.56
CA LYS A 26 -5.94 9.70 -2.26
C LYS A 26 -5.63 9.60 -0.76
N PHE A 27 -4.41 9.20 -0.43
CA PHE A 27 -3.94 9.13 0.95
C PHE A 27 -2.49 9.61 1.07
N ASN A 28 -2.14 10.08 2.26
CA ASN A 28 -0.74 10.28 2.61
C ASN A 28 -0.15 8.95 3.03
N SER A 29 0.94 8.56 2.40
CA SER A 29 1.61 7.30 2.64
C SER A 29 3.05 7.53 3.08
N ARG A 30 3.51 6.66 3.98
CA ARG A 30 4.93 6.53 4.28
C ARG A 30 5.48 5.44 3.40
N VAL A 31 6.51 5.76 2.63
CA VAL A 31 7.19 4.79 1.76
C VAL A 31 8.49 4.32 2.39
N GLU A 32 8.68 3.02 2.32
CA GLU A 32 9.88 2.29 2.69
C GLU A 32 10.32 1.43 1.52
N GLN A 33 11.61 1.49 1.19
CA GLN A 33 12.20 0.57 0.22
C GLN A 33 12.54 -0.73 0.96
N VAL A 34 11.95 -1.84 0.53
CA VAL A 34 12.30 -3.16 1.05
C VAL A 34 13.61 -3.56 0.39
N THR A 35 14.70 -3.52 1.16
CA THR A 35 16.05 -3.73 0.61
C THR A 35 16.40 -5.22 0.52
N GLU A 36 15.71 -6.05 1.31
CA GLU A 36 15.90 -7.51 1.37
C GLU A 36 15.29 -8.25 0.16
N GLU A 37 14.38 -7.61 -0.57
CA GLU A 37 13.64 -8.24 -1.67
C GLU A 37 13.78 -7.39 -2.94
N THR A 38 14.72 -7.75 -3.82
CA THR A 38 14.82 -7.20 -5.17
C THR A 38 14.45 -8.29 -6.18
N TYR A 39 13.49 -7.99 -7.04
CA TYR A 39 13.09 -8.91 -8.10
C TYR A 39 13.77 -8.50 -9.39
N LEU A 40 14.75 -9.29 -9.87
CA LEU A 40 15.50 -9.00 -11.10
C LEU A 40 16.12 -7.58 -11.14
N GLY A 41 16.49 -7.02 -9.98
CA GLY A 41 17.01 -5.65 -9.85
C GLY A 41 15.94 -4.55 -9.71
N ILE A 42 14.65 -4.89 -9.78
CA ILE A 42 13.54 -3.97 -9.52
C ILE A 42 13.40 -3.81 -8.00
N LYS A 43 13.41 -2.55 -7.55
CA LYS A 43 13.22 -2.17 -6.15
C LYS A 43 11.77 -2.36 -5.75
N ILE A 44 11.53 -3.07 -4.65
CA ILE A 44 10.20 -3.24 -4.08
C ILE A 44 9.95 -2.15 -3.04
N TYR A 45 8.80 -1.51 -3.15
CA TYR A 45 8.36 -0.48 -2.22
C TYR A 45 7.19 -0.97 -1.39
N ARG A 46 7.23 -0.60 -0.11
CA ARG A 46 6.16 -0.82 0.85
C ARG A 46 5.61 0.54 1.26
N PHE A 47 4.31 0.71 1.10
CA PHE A 47 3.59 1.92 1.46
C PHE A 47 2.69 1.64 2.64
N TYR A 48 2.77 2.49 3.65
CA TYR A 48 1.93 2.45 4.82
C TYR A 48 0.90 3.57 4.74
N PHE A 49 -0.37 3.23 4.98
CA PHE A 49 -1.47 4.19 4.97
C PHE A 49 -2.48 3.87 6.05
N LYS A 50 -3.42 4.79 6.28
CA LYS A 50 -4.45 4.63 7.30
C LYS A 50 -5.81 4.45 6.66
N CYS A 51 -6.64 3.62 7.28
CA CYS A 51 -8.05 3.52 6.93
C CYS A 51 -8.74 4.87 7.18
N THR A 52 -9.59 5.30 6.26
CA THR A 52 -10.36 6.55 6.39
C THR A 52 -11.35 6.54 7.54
N ASN A 53 -11.82 5.36 7.98
CA ASN A 53 -12.82 5.24 9.04
C ASN A 53 -12.20 4.99 10.42
N CYS A 54 -11.41 3.92 10.56
CA CYS A 54 -10.90 3.48 11.87
C CYS A 54 -9.44 3.87 12.16
N SER A 55 -8.78 4.59 11.24
CA SER A 55 -7.36 4.95 11.33
C SER A 55 -6.39 3.78 11.53
N ALA A 56 -6.83 2.54 11.28
CA ALA A 56 -5.97 1.36 11.28
C ALA A 56 -4.89 1.50 10.20
N GLN A 57 -3.68 1.04 10.51
CA GLN A 57 -2.58 1.06 9.56
C GLN A 57 -2.72 -0.13 8.60
N LEU A 58 -2.84 0.17 7.32
CA LEU A 58 -2.78 -0.78 6.22
C LEU A 58 -1.44 -0.64 5.50
N THR A 59 -1.03 -1.72 4.85
CA THR A 59 0.23 -1.75 4.10
C THR A 59 -0.01 -2.28 2.70
N ILE A 60 0.63 -1.69 1.69
CA ILE A 60 0.60 -2.19 0.32
C ILE A 60 2.04 -2.33 -0.18
N LYS A 61 2.34 -3.44 -0.86
CA LYS A 61 3.66 -3.76 -1.41
C LYS A 61 3.54 -3.91 -2.92
N THR A 62 4.48 -3.36 -3.67
CA THR A 62 4.57 -3.60 -5.12
C THR A 62 5.04 -5.03 -5.38
N ASP A 63 4.32 -5.76 -6.24
CA ASP A 63 4.71 -7.09 -6.71
C ASP A 63 5.09 -7.01 -8.21
N PRO A 64 6.39 -6.93 -8.53
CA PRO A 64 6.84 -6.83 -9.91
C PRO A 64 6.62 -8.13 -10.72
N THR A 65 6.48 -9.28 -10.07
CA THR A 65 6.26 -10.58 -10.73
C THR A 65 4.89 -10.63 -11.42
N ASN A 66 3.85 -10.15 -10.75
CA ASN A 66 2.48 -10.14 -11.25
C ASN A 66 2.03 -8.76 -11.77
N CYS A 67 2.98 -7.83 -11.96
CA CYS A 67 2.69 -6.43 -12.34
C CYS A 67 1.61 -5.78 -11.45
N GLY A 68 1.59 -6.12 -10.16
CA GLY A 68 0.47 -5.86 -9.27
C GLY A 68 0.88 -5.28 -7.93
N TYR A 69 -0.08 -5.25 -7.01
CA TYR A 69 0.12 -4.81 -5.63
C TYR A 69 -0.46 -5.84 -4.67
N LEU A 70 0.29 -6.16 -3.62
CA LEU A 70 -0.16 -6.99 -2.53
C LEU A 70 -0.63 -6.09 -1.38
N LEU A 71 -1.91 -6.20 -1.05
CA LEU A 71 -2.53 -5.48 0.05
C LEU A 71 -2.49 -6.32 1.33
N PHE A 72 -2.00 -5.71 2.41
CA PHE A 72 -2.02 -6.26 3.77
C PHE A 72 -2.88 -5.33 4.64
N ALA A 73 -4.08 -5.81 5.00
CA ALA A 73 -5.16 -5.00 5.58
C ALA A 73 -5.60 -5.42 6.99
#